data_AF-A0A3C1FDH0-F1
#
_entry.id   AF-A0A3C1FDH0-F1
#
_cell.length_a   1.000
_cell.length_b   1.000
_cell.length_c   1.000
_cell.angle_alpha   90.00
_cell.angle_beta   90.00
_cell.angle_gamma   90.00
#
_symmetry.space_group_name_H-M   'P 1'
#
loop_
_entity.id
_entity.type
_entity.pdbx_description
1 polymer ?
#
loop_
_entity_poly.entity_id
_entity_poly.type
_entity_poly.pdbx_seq_one_letter_code
_entity_poly.pdbx_strand_id
1 'polypeptide(L)'
;MATYAVKLERSAPLTLPRHPEAPEEESFEEWCAREKATGRQLAVDLFSGAGGLGAGVEAAGWTVVAAVDHDRAALETHQSNFRGLALDVDMSDQDQVAALIERLQPLGIDLVAGGPPCQPFSRAGRAKIRSLINEGVREEEDFLSCRGHRRCLLPIP
;
A
#
# COMPACT_ATOMS: atom_id res chain seq x y z
N MET A 1 -14.90 20.88 -11.21
CA MET A 1 -15.67 19.62 -11.34
C MET A 1 -15.82 19.32 -12.83
N ALA A 2 -15.37 18.16 -13.30
CA ALA A 2 -15.54 17.77 -14.70
C ALA A 2 -16.99 17.34 -14.95
N THR A 3 -17.65 17.96 -15.94
CA THR A 3 -19.02 17.63 -16.35
C THR A 3 -18.96 16.55 -17.42
N TYR A 4 -19.38 15.33 -17.07
CA TYR A 4 -19.47 14.23 -18.03
C TYR A 4 -20.81 14.33 -18.78
N ALA A 5 -20.81 14.08 -20.10
CA ALA A 5 -22.00 14.14 -20.96
C ALA A 5 -22.99 12.99 -20.74
N VAL A 6 -22.66 12.05 -19.86
CA VAL A 6 -23.45 10.87 -19.51
C VAL A 6 -23.77 10.91 -18.03
N LYS A 7 -25.02 10.56 -17.68
CA LYS A 7 -25.44 10.42 -16.29
C LYS A 7 -24.60 9.31 -15.65
N LEU A 8 -23.79 9.69 -14.68
CA LEU A 8 -22.93 8.75 -13.97
C LEU A 8 -23.79 7.98 -12.95
N GLU A 9 -24.48 6.95 -13.42
CA GLU A 9 -25.23 6.04 -12.56
C GLU A 9 -24.26 5.06 -11.90
N ARG A 10 -24.04 5.21 -10.60
CA ARG A 10 -23.31 4.23 -9.79
C ARG A 10 -24.31 3.29 -9.13
N SER A 11 -24.05 1.99 -9.20
CA SER A 11 -24.81 1.02 -8.40
C SER A 11 -24.62 1.30 -6.91
N ALA A 12 -25.52 0.76 -6.08
CA ALA A 12 -25.33 0.78 -4.63
C ALA A 12 -23.96 0.18 -4.28
N PRO A 13 -23.26 0.72 -3.27
CA PRO A 13 -22.03 0.13 -2.77
C PRO A 13 -22.25 -1.33 -2.38
N LEU A 14 -21.38 -2.22 -2.84
CA LEU A 14 -21.39 -3.62 -2.44
C LEU A 14 -20.57 -3.77 -1.18
N THR A 15 -21.17 -4.27 -0.11
CA THR A 15 -20.42 -4.70 1.08
C THR A 15 -19.90 -6.11 0.84
N LEU A 16 -18.58 -6.27 0.81
CA LEU A 16 -17.95 -7.56 0.59
C LEU A 16 -17.67 -8.24 1.94
N PRO A 17 -17.98 -9.54 2.10
CA PRO A 17 -17.56 -10.27 3.28
C PRO A 17 -16.03 -10.39 3.29
N ARG A 18 -15.46 -10.42 4.50
CA ARG A 18 -14.05 -10.73 4.70
C ARG A 18 -13.72 -12.15 4.20
N HIS A 19 -12.50 -12.34 3.73
CA HIS A 19 -12.00 -13.64 3.31
C HIS A 19 -12.16 -14.68 4.44
N PRO A 20 -12.76 -15.85 4.19
CA PRO A 20 -13.14 -16.80 5.24
C PRO A 20 -11.96 -17.41 5.99
N GLU A 21 -10.77 -17.42 5.37
CA GLU A 21 -9.53 -17.92 5.97
C GLU A 21 -8.62 -16.82 6.54
N ALA A 22 -9.09 -15.57 6.59
CA ALA A 22 -8.32 -14.49 7.20
C ALA A 22 -8.28 -14.65 8.72
N PRO A 23 -7.12 -14.47 9.39
CA PRO A 23 -7.01 -14.61 10.84
C PRO A 23 -7.63 -13.42 11.56
N GLU A 24 -8.24 -13.62 12.72
CA GLU A 24 -8.58 -12.50 13.61
C GLU A 24 -7.32 -11.85 14.16
N GLU A 25 -7.42 -10.59 14.62
CA GLU A 25 -6.26 -9.83 15.09
C GLU A 25 -5.54 -10.54 16.24
N GLU A 26 -6.27 -11.18 17.14
CA GLU A 26 -5.73 -11.92 18.29
C GLU A 26 -4.99 -13.19 17.86
N SER A 27 -5.38 -13.77 16.71
CA SER A 27 -4.81 -15.02 16.18
C SER A 27 -3.74 -14.80 15.10
N PHE A 28 -3.44 -13.54 14.80
CA PHE A 28 -2.61 -13.14 13.67
C PHE A 28 -1.18 -13.70 13.76
N GLU A 29 -0.57 -13.62 14.94
CA GLU A 29 0.79 -14.11 15.16
C GLU A 29 0.88 -15.64 15.01
N GLU A 30 -0.09 -16.36 15.56
CA GLU A 30 -0.18 -17.82 15.44
C GLU A 30 -0.41 -18.26 13.99
N TRP A 31 -1.23 -17.51 13.25
CA TRP A 31 -1.45 -17.75 11.82
C TRP A 31 -0.16 -17.55 11.02
N CYS A 32 0.57 -16.45 11.25
CA CYS A 32 1.87 -16.20 10.61
C CYS A 32 2.89 -17.31 10.93
N ALA A 33 2.96 -17.75 12.18
CA ALA A 33 3.84 -18.84 12.61
C ALA A 33 3.49 -20.16 11.93
N ARG A 34 2.20 -20.46 11.76
CA ARG A 34 1.72 -21.65 11.05
C ARG A 34 2.10 -21.61 9.56
N GLU A 35 1.88 -20.47 8.89
CA GLU A 35 2.26 -20.31 7.48
C GLU A 35 3.77 -20.55 7.28
N LYS A 36 4.61 -20.00 8.16
CA LYS A 36 6.05 -20.28 8.18
C LYS A 36 6.38 -21.75 8.42
N ALA A 37 5.69 -22.41 9.36
CA ALA A 37 5.89 -23.83 9.65
C ALA A 37 5.54 -24.73 8.44
N THR A 38 4.68 -24.27 7.53
CA THR A 38 4.41 -24.96 6.25
C THR A 38 5.50 -24.79 5.19
N GLY A 39 6.55 -24.01 5.49
CA GLY A 39 7.67 -23.74 4.59
C GLY A 39 7.47 -22.53 3.67
N ARG A 40 6.42 -21.72 3.88
CA ARG A 40 6.17 -20.49 3.11
C ARG A 40 6.93 -19.30 3.72
N GLN A 41 7.43 -18.43 2.85
CA GLN A 41 8.03 -17.15 3.24
C GLN A 41 6.95 -16.08 3.40
N LEU A 42 7.14 -15.18 4.35
CA LEU A 42 6.16 -14.13 4.65
C LEU A 42 6.50 -12.83 3.92
N ALA A 43 5.48 -12.19 3.37
CA ALA A 43 5.59 -10.93 2.67
C ALA A 43 4.61 -9.89 3.21
N VAL A 44 4.96 -8.62 3.07
CA VAL A 44 4.08 -7.47 3.34
C VAL A 44 3.98 -6.63 2.08
N ASP A 45 2.77 -6.19 1.76
CA ASP A 45 2.47 -5.30 0.61
C ASP A 45 2.15 -3.89 1.09
N LEU A 46 3.03 -2.92 0.84
CA LEU A 46 2.86 -1.51 1.20
C LEU A 46 2.30 -0.73 0.01
N PHE A 47 1.33 0.16 0.25
CA PHE A 47 0.59 0.84 -0.81
C PHE A 47 -0.14 -0.18 -1.70
N SER A 48 -0.76 -1.17 -1.06
CA SER A 48 -1.31 -2.38 -1.68
C SER A 48 -2.49 -2.12 -2.62
N GLY A 49 -3.21 -1.02 -2.41
CA GLY A 49 -4.48 -0.75 -3.07
C GLY A 49 -5.43 -1.95 -2.96
N ALA A 50 -6.00 -2.37 -4.09
CA ALA A 50 -6.88 -3.53 -4.14
C ALA A 50 -6.14 -4.89 -4.10
N GLY A 51 -4.80 -4.91 -4.00
CA GLY A 51 -3.99 -6.13 -3.86
C GLY A 51 -3.42 -6.71 -5.16
N GLY A 52 -3.25 -5.89 -6.21
CA GLY A 52 -2.70 -6.37 -7.48
C GLY A 52 -1.24 -6.84 -7.39
N LEU A 53 -0.40 -6.13 -6.63
CA LEU A 53 0.98 -6.53 -6.38
C LEU A 53 1.03 -7.76 -5.45
N GLY A 54 0.30 -7.73 -4.34
CA GLY A 54 0.11 -8.86 -3.44
C GLY A 54 -0.32 -10.14 -4.14
N ALA A 55 -1.25 -10.09 -5.10
CA ALA A 55 -1.65 -11.26 -5.90
C ALA A 55 -0.48 -11.90 -6.67
N GLY A 56 0.41 -11.07 -7.23
CA GLY A 56 1.61 -11.57 -7.91
C GLY A 56 2.62 -12.18 -6.94
N VAL A 57 2.74 -11.61 -5.74
CA VAL A 57 3.58 -12.14 -4.66
C VAL A 57 3.07 -13.49 -4.16
N GLU A 58 1.76 -13.62 -3.93
CA GLU A 58 1.14 -14.90 -3.58
C GLU A 58 1.31 -15.94 -4.70
N ALA A 59 1.13 -15.54 -5.96
CA ALA A 59 1.36 -16.41 -7.12
C ALA A 59 2.82 -16.89 -7.24
N ALA A 60 3.78 -16.13 -6.70
CA ALA A 60 5.19 -16.51 -6.63
C ALA A 60 5.50 -17.48 -5.47
N GLY A 61 4.50 -17.87 -4.68
CA GLY A 61 4.64 -18.85 -3.58
C GLY A 61 4.91 -18.24 -2.20
N TRP A 62 4.75 -16.93 -2.05
CA TRP A 62 4.87 -16.24 -0.76
C TRP A 62 3.50 -16.14 -0.09
N THR A 63 3.48 -15.94 1.23
CA THR A 63 2.25 -15.59 1.95
C THR A 63 2.26 -14.10 2.27
N VAL A 64 1.35 -13.33 1.67
CA VAL A 64 1.18 -11.92 2.01
C VAL A 64 0.39 -11.83 3.32
N VAL A 65 1.08 -11.52 4.41
CA VAL A 65 0.50 -11.53 5.76
C VAL A 65 -0.17 -10.22 6.13
N ALA A 66 0.34 -9.12 5.60
CA ALA A 66 -0.24 -7.80 5.80
C ALA A 66 -0.16 -7.00 4.50
N ALA A 67 -1.24 -6.27 4.24
CA ALA A 67 -1.35 -5.31 3.16
C ALA A 67 -1.72 -3.96 3.76
N VAL A 68 -0.99 -2.91 3.38
CA VAL A 68 -1.12 -1.59 3.97
C VAL A 68 -1.55 -0.61 2.90
N ASP A 69 -2.61 0.13 3.18
CA ASP A 69 -3.07 1.25 2.36
C ASP A 69 -3.88 2.22 3.24
N HIS A 70 -4.17 3.41 2.74
CA HIS A 70 -5.06 4.37 3.41
C HIS A 70 -6.41 4.51 2.68
N ASP A 71 -6.54 3.99 1.46
CA ASP A 71 -7.81 3.94 0.75
C ASP A 71 -8.69 2.79 1.28
N ARG A 72 -9.66 3.15 2.13
CA ARG A 72 -10.63 2.22 2.71
C ARG A 72 -11.38 1.36 1.69
N ALA A 73 -11.72 1.90 0.52
CA ALA A 73 -12.43 1.11 -0.50
C ALA A 73 -11.51 0.04 -1.13
N ALA A 74 -10.22 0.36 -1.24
CA ALA A 74 -9.21 -0.57 -1.69
C ALA A 74 -8.97 -1.67 -0.64
N LEU A 75 -8.90 -1.30 0.64
CA LEU A 75 -8.78 -2.25 1.76
C LEU A 75 -9.99 -3.18 1.86
N GLU A 76 -11.22 -2.68 1.74
CA GLU A 76 -12.43 -3.53 1.72
C GLU A 76 -12.36 -4.58 0.60
N THR A 77 -11.90 -4.16 -0.58
CA THR A 77 -11.67 -5.07 -1.70
C THR A 77 -10.58 -6.09 -1.35
N HIS A 78 -9.45 -5.63 -0.81
CA HIS A 78 -8.34 -6.49 -0.43
C HIS A 78 -8.75 -7.55 0.59
N GLN A 79 -9.44 -7.15 1.66
CA GLN A 79 -9.90 -8.04 2.74
C GLN A 79 -10.84 -9.14 2.27
N SER A 80 -11.59 -8.91 1.19
CA SER A 80 -12.48 -9.93 0.62
C SER A 80 -11.75 -10.96 -0.26
N ASN A 81 -10.62 -10.58 -0.85
CA ASN A 81 -9.89 -11.40 -1.83
C ASN A 81 -8.69 -12.14 -1.23
N PHE A 82 -8.06 -11.59 -0.19
CA PHE A 82 -6.81 -12.11 0.36
C PHE A 82 -6.93 -12.49 1.84
N ARG A 83 -6.08 -13.43 2.26
CA ARG A 83 -6.05 -13.95 3.63
C ARG A 83 -5.36 -13.03 4.63
N GLY A 84 -4.36 -12.27 4.18
CA GLY A 84 -3.62 -11.34 5.03
C GLY A 84 -4.49 -10.22 5.61
N LEU A 85 -3.99 -9.58 6.67
CA LEU A 85 -4.66 -8.41 7.25
C LEU A 85 -4.52 -7.21 6.30
N ALA A 86 -5.62 -6.50 6.05
CA ALA A 86 -5.55 -5.20 5.39
C ALA A 86 -5.60 -4.10 6.47
N LEU A 87 -4.52 -3.33 6.57
CA LEU A 87 -4.28 -2.35 7.62
C LEU A 87 -4.45 -0.93 7.05
N ASP A 88 -5.34 -0.16 7.65
CA ASP A 88 -5.50 1.27 7.38
C ASP A 88 -4.41 2.04 8.14
N VAL A 89 -3.33 2.35 7.44
CA VAL A 89 -2.16 3.04 8.00
C VAL A 89 -1.75 4.14 7.03
N ASP A 90 -1.66 5.37 7.53
CA ASP A 90 -1.04 6.46 6.78
C ASP A 90 0.48 6.34 6.89
N MET A 91 1.11 5.90 5.80
CA MET A 91 2.56 5.76 5.69
C MET A 91 3.31 7.11 5.75
N SER A 92 2.60 8.25 5.76
CA SER A 92 3.16 9.59 5.97
C SER A 92 3.30 9.95 7.45
N ASP A 93 2.58 9.25 8.34
CA ASP A 93 2.58 9.44 9.78
C ASP A 93 3.64 8.54 10.44
N GLN A 94 4.63 9.16 11.06
CA GLN A 94 5.75 8.43 11.66
C GLN A 94 5.34 7.57 12.86
N ASP A 95 4.33 7.98 13.63
CA ASP A 95 3.88 7.23 14.80
C ASP A 95 3.15 5.95 14.36
N GLN A 96 2.36 6.04 13.30
CA GLN A 96 1.68 4.89 12.70
C GLN A 96 2.67 3.91 12.06
N VAL A 97 3.69 4.42 11.37
CA VAL A 97 4.76 3.58 10.81
C VAL A 97 5.55 2.88 11.90
N ALA A 98 5.85 3.57 13.02
CA ALA A 98 6.54 2.95 14.15
C ALA A 98 5.71 1.81 14.75
N ALA A 99 4.41 2.02 14.99
CA ALA A 99 3.50 0.98 15.47
C ALA A 99 3.38 -0.21 14.50
N LEU A 100 3.36 0.05 13.19
CA LEU A 100 3.37 -0.99 12.16
C LEU A 100 4.64 -1.84 12.22
N ILE A 101 5.81 -1.21 12.37
CA ILE A 101 7.09 -1.90 12.48
C ILE A 101 7.11 -2.77 13.75
N GLU A 102 6.70 -2.23 14.90
CA GLU A 102 6.63 -2.99 16.15
C GLU A 102 5.72 -4.22 16.04
N ARG A 103 4.59 -4.09 15.32
CA ARG A 103 3.67 -5.21 15.06
C ARG A 103 4.26 -6.27 14.15
N LEU A 104 5.02 -5.90 13.11
CA LEU A 104 5.51 -6.83 12.09
C LEU A 104 6.88 -7.43 12.38
N GLN A 105 7.73 -6.74 13.16
CA GLN A 105 9.10 -7.14 13.45
C GLN A 105 9.22 -8.53 14.13
N PRO A 106 8.33 -8.92 15.07
CA PRO A 106 8.35 -10.26 15.69
C PRO A 106 8.02 -11.41 14.73
N LEU A 107 7.31 -11.12 13.64
CA LEU A 107 6.82 -12.14 12.69
C LEU A 107 7.94 -12.65 11.77
N GLY A 108 9.03 -11.88 11.64
CA GLY A 108 10.16 -12.16 10.76
C GLY A 108 9.79 -12.12 9.28
N ILE A 109 9.28 -11.00 8.81
CA ILE A 109 8.92 -10.80 7.39
C ILE A 109 10.17 -10.96 6.50
N ASP A 110 10.03 -11.74 5.42
CA ASP A 110 11.11 -12.08 4.48
C ASP A 110 11.13 -11.13 3.27
N LEU A 111 9.97 -10.57 2.90
CA LEU A 111 9.80 -9.64 1.77
C LEU A 111 8.93 -8.44 2.14
N VAL A 112 9.40 -7.25 1.78
CA VAL A 112 8.58 -6.05 1.75
C VAL A 112 8.41 -5.66 0.28
N ALA A 113 7.20 -5.81 -0.23
CA ALA A 113 6.79 -5.33 -1.53
C ALA A 113 6.03 -4.01 -1.36
N GLY A 114 6.08 -3.13 -2.35
CA GLY A 114 5.22 -1.95 -2.33
C GLY A 114 5.42 -1.00 -3.50
N GLY A 115 4.34 -0.32 -3.87
CA GLY A 115 4.30 0.63 -4.98
C GLY A 115 4.00 2.05 -4.52
N PRO A 116 4.97 2.78 -3.92
CA PRO A 116 4.70 4.12 -3.40
C PRO A 116 4.23 5.05 -4.54
N PRO A 117 3.28 5.97 -4.25
CA PRO A 117 2.70 6.85 -5.26
C PRO A 117 3.77 7.75 -5.90
N CYS A 118 4.17 7.43 -7.13
CA CYS A 118 5.22 8.14 -7.87
C CYS A 118 4.70 9.42 -8.58
N GLN A 119 3.88 10.22 -7.89
CA GLN A 119 3.26 11.41 -8.47
C GLN A 119 4.22 12.55 -8.90
N PRO A 120 5.37 12.81 -8.24
CA PRO A 120 6.19 13.98 -8.61
C PRO A 120 7.02 13.81 -9.90
N PHE A 121 7.24 12.58 -10.37
CA PHE A 121 8.14 12.31 -11.50
C PHE A 121 7.43 12.13 -12.85
N SER A 122 6.09 12.13 -12.85
CA SER A 122 5.30 12.10 -14.09
C SER A 122 5.27 13.48 -14.76
N ARG A 123 5.23 13.52 -16.11
CA ARG A 123 5.09 14.78 -16.88
C ARG A 123 3.84 15.57 -16.48
N ALA A 124 2.79 14.89 -16.00
CA ALA A 124 1.54 15.50 -15.51
C ALA A 124 1.70 16.17 -14.14
N GLY A 125 2.48 15.58 -13.22
CA GLY A 125 2.79 16.18 -11.91
C GLY A 125 3.57 17.49 -12.03
N ARG A 126 4.57 17.56 -12.94
CA ARG A 126 5.34 18.79 -13.19
C ARG A 126 4.47 19.96 -13.66
N ALA A 127 3.46 19.72 -14.47
CA ALA A 127 2.56 20.78 -14.95
C ALA A 127 1.69 21.33 -13.81
N LYS A 128 1.19 20.44 -12.94
CA LYS A 128 0.35 20.82 -11.80
C LYS A 128 1.15 21.52 -10.69
N ILE A 129 2.34 21.02 -10.35
CA ILE A 129 3.22 21.67 -9.36
C ILE A 129 3.64 23.06 -9.87
N ARG A 130 3.94 23.21 -11.18
CA ARG A 130 4.29 24.51 -11.77
C ARG A 130 3.12 25.51 -11.75
N SER A 131 1.88 25.03 -11.94
CA SER A 131 0.68 25.87 -11.77
C SER A 131 0.53 26.34 -10.33
N LEU A 132 0.70 25.43 -9.36
CA LEU A 132 0.56 25.72 -7.93
C LEU A 132 1.65 26.66 -7.38
N ILE A 133 2.88 26.58 -7.91
CA ILE A 133 3.95 27.55 -7.62
C ILE A 133 3.62 28.92 -8.19
N ASN A 134 3.13 28.99 -9.44
CA ASN A 134 2.70 30.26 -10.05
C ASN A 134 1.50 30.89 -9.33
N GLU A 135 0.66 30.09 -8.69
CA GLU A 135 -0.47 30.52 -7.86
C GLU A 135 -0.07 30.81 -6.40
N GLY A 136 1.20 30.63 -6.02
CA GLY A 136 1.74 30.94 -4.69
C GLY A 136 1.31 29.96 -3.58
N VAL A 137 0.81 28.78 -3.93
CA VAL A 137 0.26 27.80 -2.99
C VAL A 137 1.33 26.82 -2.48
N ARG A 138 2.50 26.74 -3.14
CA ARG A 138 3.63 25.88 -2.77
C ARG A 138 4.98 26.54 -3.03
N GLU A 139 5.95 26.25 -2.18
CA GLU A 139 7.33 26.74 -2.25
C GLU A 139 8.18 26.01 -3.31
N GLU A 140 9.20 26.69 -3.85
CA GLU A 140 10.01 26.25 -4.99
C GLU A 140 10.89 25.00 -4.70
N GLU A 141 11.12 24.71 -3.42
CA GLU A 141 11.98 23.62 -2.92
C GLU A 141 11.41 22.22 -3.24
N ASP A 142 10.09 22.07 -3.37
CA ASP A 142 9.40 20.84 -3.83
C ASP A 142 9.85 20.44 -5.26
N PHE A 143 10.18 21.43 -6.10
CA PHE A 143 10.57 21.21 -7.50
C PHE A 143 12.02 20.73 -7.64
N LEU A 144 12.88 21.06 -6.67
CA LEU A 144 14.30 20.69 -6.67
C LEU A 144 14.53 19.27 -6.14
N SER A 145 13.75 18.82 -5.15
CA SER A 145 13.73 17.42 -4.69
C SER A 145 13.50 16.45 -5.87
N CYS A 146 12.58 16.81 -6.78
CA CYS A 146 12.26 16.05 -7.99
C CYS A 146 13.38 16.01 -9.05
N ARG A 147 14.40 16.87 -8.98
CA ARG A 147 15.55 16.84 -9.92
C ARG A 147 16.75 16.06 -9.38
N GLY A 148 16.89 15.94 -8.06
CA GLY A 148 18.11 15.41 -7.42
C GLY A 148 18.23 13.87 -7.38
N HIS A 149 17.13 13.13 -7.41
CA HIS A 149 17.14 11.67 -7.21
C HIS A 149 17.38 10.86 -8.50
N ARG A 150 18.51 11.10 -9.18
CA ARG A 150 19.08 10.16 -10.18
C ARG A 150 20.03 9.11 -9.59
N ARG A 151 20.12 9.02 -8.26
CA ARG A 151 21.13 8.18 -7.59
C ARG A 151 20.52 7.37 -6.44
N CYS A 152 19.51 6.55 -6.75
CA CYS A 152 19.11 5.43 -5.90
C CYS A 152 19.63 4.12 -6.53
N LEU A 153 20.94 3.95 -6.48
CA LEU A 153 21.60 2.65 -6.45
C LEU A 153 22.50 2.72 -5.21
N LEU A 154 21.92 2.39 -4.05
CA LEU A 154 22.73 2.05 -2.89
C LEU A 154 23.10 0.56 -3.03
N PRO A 155 24.38 0.20 -2.87
CA PRO A 155 24.81 -1.18 -2.78
C PRO A 155 24.32 -1.74 -1.44
N ILE A 156 23.67 -2.91 -1.50
CA ILE A 156 23.47 -3.77 -0.34
C ILE A 156 24.86 -4.36 -0.01
N PRO A 157 25.28 -4.40 1.27
CA PRO A 157 26.60 -4.88 1.68
C PRO A 157 26.90 -6.32 1.22
#